data_AF-A0A167KJ52-F1
#
_entry.id   AF-A0A167KJ52-F1
#
_cell.length_a   1.000
_cell.length_b   1.000
_cell.length_c   1.000
_cell.angle_alpha   90.00
_cell.angle_beta   90.00
_cell.angle_gamma   90.00
#
_symmetry.space_group_name_H-M   'P 1'
#
loop_
_entity.id
_entity.type
_entity.pdbx_description
1 polymer ?
#
loop_
_entity_poly.entity_id
_entity_poly.type
_entity_poly.pdbx_seq_one_letter_code
_entity_poly.pdbx_strand_id
1 'polypeptide(L)'
;MSRYGRSLNREQSSPYSSMAGGIPAVTDEDFSYITSQDLEDTSYLGTRPGSAPLDDDVLLIKNKGVTYPAHFPAYTIGDGKLRVRDVRERVGLMMDLSERATRRIKLLYKGRQLKEPAASVRDYGVKNNSELMAVLSDIRDSSPSEEEMVIVNDNQSGRRKKKRSKKKGGKVDGDSTSSPRDSTSNVEASSPTPGAGPMKKLDELSNELTQNWLPLCDKFIASPPDDAKKREDEHRKYSESLLQIILLKLDEVDTEGIAEVVIDGKGHLLGRLASIVAKQLLNGQKIVVVRCEALNISGEFFRAKLKYHAYLRKMTRYNPTRGGPFHFRAPSRIFYKAVRGMIPHKTARGAAAMERLKVFEGVPPPYDTKKKMVVPQALRVLRLQPGRKYCTVGRLSHEVGWKYQDVVARLEERRKAKGAAYYERKKVAARQLSDAKKNATVKAGTAKALAAYGY
;
A
#
# COMPACT_ATOMS: atom_id res chain seq x y z
N MET A 1 70.06 11.87 26.58
CA MET A 1 70.88 11.01 25.72
C MET A 1 70.08 10.67 24.46
N SER A 2 70.69 10.86 23.27
CA SER A 2 70.24 10.58 21.89
C SER A 2 68.97 11.32 21.38
N ARG A 3 69.00 12.30 20.47
CA ARG A 3 69.56 12.50 19.10
C ARG A 3 68.78 11.83 17.93
N TYR A 4 68.11 12.71 17.17
CA TYR A 4 68.09 12.91 15.71
C TYR A 4 67.94 11.75 14.68
N GLY A 5 67.06 12.01 13.69
CA GLY A 5 67.18 11.60 12.27
C GLY A 5 66.09 10.62 11.80
N ARG A 6 65.46 10.71 10.62
CA ARG A 6 65.64 11.53 9.41
C ARG A 6 64.37 11.43 8.54
N SER A 7 64.32 12.21 7.47
CA SER A 7 63.15 12.65 6.70
C SER A 7 62.71 11.80 5.51
N LEU A 8 61.49 12.12 5.03
CA LEU A 8 60.99 12.16 3.64
C LEU A 8 60.54 10.88 2.88
N ASN A 9 59.35 11.04 2.31
CA ASN A 9 58.79 10.44 1.09
C ASN A 9 58.42 8.96 1.07
N ARG A 10 57.13 8.69 1.34
CA ARG A 10 56.37 7.71 0.56
C ARG A 10 54.93 8.21 0.40
N GLU A 11 54.60 8.61 -0.83
CA GLU A 11 53.23 8.84 -1.26
C GLU A 11 52.37 7.62 -0.91
N GLN A 12 51.41 7.81 -0.02
CA GLN A 12 50.22 6.96 0.06
C GLN A 12 49.07 7.80 -0.46
N SER A 13 48.79 7.59 -1.74
CA SER A 13 47.59 8.00 -2.44
C SER A 13 46.34 7.68 -1.60
N SER A 14 45.66 8.73 -1.14
CA SER A 14 44.28 8.65 -0.67
C SER A 14 43.39 8.10 -1.79
N PRO A 15 42.47 7.15 -1.52
CA PRO A 15 41.54 6.62 -2.52
C PRO A 15 40.41 7.60 -2.89
N TYR A 16 40.51 8.87 -2.47
CA TYR A 16 39.53 9.92 -2.71
C TYR A 16 40.05 11.04 -3.63
N SER A 17 40.94 10.74 -4.58
CA SER A 17 41.24 11.69 -5.66
C SER A 17 40.15 11.61 -6.72
N SER A 18 39.42 12.71 -6.90
CA SER A 18 38.43 12.92 -7.95
C SER A 18 39.11 12.93 -9.32
N MET A 19 38.83 11.92 -10.14
CA MET A 19 39.11 11.96 -11.57
C MET A 19 38.48 13.23 -12.17
N ALA A 20 39.30 14.03 -12.87
CA ALA A 20 38.84 15.12 -13.72
C ALA A 20 38.23 14.54 -15.00
N GLY A 21 36.98 14.10 -14.89
CA GLY A 21 36.11 13.72 -15.99
C GLY A 21 34.69 14.00 -15.53
N GLY A 22 33.99 14.89 -16.24
CA GLY A 22 32.66 15.34 -15.86
C GLY A 22 31.72 14.19 -15.51
N ILE A 23 30.91 14.41 -14.47
CA ILE A 23 29.88 13.47 -14.03
C ILE A 23 29.00 13.14 -15.26
N PRO A 24 28.92 11.88 -15.71
CA PRO A 24 28.03 11.53 -16.81
C PRO A 24 26.59 11.86 -16.42
N ALA A 25 25.84 12.44 -17.35
CA ALA A 25 24.44 12.76 -17.15
C ALA A 25 23.68 11.44 -16.89
N VAL A 26 23.27 11.24 -15.64
CA VAL A 26 22.45 10.09 -15.23
C VAL A 26 21.09 10.24 -15.88
N THR A 27 20.78 9.37 -16.82
CA THR A 27 19.47 9.30 -17.49
C THR A 27 18.57 8.29 -16.77
N ASP A 28 17.26 8.37 -17.00
CA ASP A 28 16.29 7.47 -16.34
C ASP A 28 16.48 5.98 -16.77
N GLU A 29 17.23 5.74 -17.84
CA GLU A 29 17.63 4.41 -18.32
C GLU A 29 18.78 3.80 -17.51
N ASP A 30 19.53 4.61 -16.75
CA ASP A 30 20.61 4.16 -15.85
C ASP A 30 20.08 3.64 -14.50
N PHE A 31 18.81 3.89 -14.20
CA PHE A 31 18.13 3.34 -13.03
C PHE A 31 17.49 1.99 -13.38
N SER A 32 18.24 0.90 -13.19
CA SER A 32 17.63 -0.44 -13.13
C SER A 32 16.79 -0.55 -11.86
N TYR A 33 15.47 -0.37 -11.97
CA TYR A 33 14.55 -0.54 -10.85
C TYR A 33 14.46 -2.01 -10.46
N ILE A 34 15.12 -2.38 -9.36
CA ILE A 34 14.93 -3.68 -8.73
C ILE A 34 13.46 -3.78 -8.28
N THR A 35 12.65 -4.49 -9.05
CA THR A 35 11.28 -4.83 -8.68
C THR A 35 11.30 -5.92 -7.60
N SER A 36 10.18 -6.12 -6.91
CA SER A 36 10.07 -7.25 -5.97
C SER A 36 10.21 -8.62 -6.64
N GLN A 37 10.15 -8.66 -7.98
CA GLN A 37 10.32 -9.84 -8.83
C GLN A 37 11.80 -10.03 -9.20
N ASP A 38 12.55 -8.95 -9.46
CA ASP A 38 14.02 -8.99 -9.65
C ASP A 38 14.78 -9.39 -8.36
N LEU A 39 14.13 -9.25 -7.19
CA LEU A 39 14.64 -9.79 -5.91
C LEU A 39 14.35 -11.28 -5.72
N GLU A 40 13.38 -11.83 -6.46
CA GLU A 40 13.07 -13.26 -6.47
C GLU A 40 13.99 -13.99 -7.45
N ASP A 41 14.36 -13.35 -8.57
CA ASP A 41 15.43 -13.80 -9.47
C ASP A 41 16.82 -13.61 -8.84
N THR A 42 17.25 -14.61 -8.09
CA THR A 42 18.60 -14.67 -7.49
C THR A 42 19.66 -15.10 -8.51
N SER A 43 19.44 -14.85 -9.81
CA SER A 43 20.32 -15.28 -10.91
C SER A 43 21.58 -14.42 -11.07
N TYR A 44 21.67 -13.27 -10.40
CA TYR A 44 22.83 -12.37 -10.46
C TYR A 44 23.82 -12.50 -9.29
N LEU A 45 23.60 -13.43 -8.37
CA LEU A 45 24.59 -13.81 -7.35
C LEU A 45 25.09 -15.22 -7.67
N GLY A 46 26.35 -15.28 -8.10
CA GLY A 46 27.05 -16.49 -8.57
C GLY A 46 26.55 -17.79 -7.95
N THR A 47 25.96 -18.61 -8.82
CA THR A 47 25.58 -19.99 -8.56
C THR A 47 26.81 -20.75 -8.07
N ARG A 48 26.69 -21.40 -6.89
CA ARG A 48 27.60 -22.50 -6.52
C ARG A 48 27.59 -23.53 -7.66
N PRO A 49 28.74 -24.01 -8.16
CA PRO A 49 28.74 -25.07 -9.15
C PRO A 49 28.14 -26.32 -8.50
N GLY A 50 26.92 -26.71 -8.91
CA GLY A 50 26.28 -27.95 -8.46
C GLY A 50 24.77 -27.96 -8.27
N SER A 51 24.04 -26.85 -8.40
CA SER A 51 22.57 -26.90 -8.43
C SER A 51 22.00 -25.96 -9.48
N ALA A 52 21.53 -26.52 -10.59
CA ALA A 52 20.72 -25.79 -11.55
C ALA A 52 19.50 -25.18 -10.83
N PRO A 53 19.09 -23.94 -11.15
CA PRO A 53 17.80 -23.44 -10.71
C PRO A 53 16.72 -24.42 -11.19
N LEU A 54 15.89 -24.87 -10.25
CA LEU A 54 14.82 -25.82 -10.56
C LEU A 54 13.68 -25.00 -11.18
N ASP A 55 13.46 -25.18 -12.49
CA ASP A 55 12.35 -24.52 -13.18
C ASP A 55 11.01 -25.05 -12.65
N ASP A 56 10.09 -24.14 -12.30
CA ASP A 56 8.73 -24.47 -11.89
C ASP A 56 8.01 -25.25 -13.01
N ASP A 57 7.13 -26.17 -12.61
CA ASP A 57 6.27 -26.88 -13.55
C ASP A 57 5.15 -25.93 -14.02
N VAL A 58 5.04 -25.71 -15.34
CA VAL A 58 4.08 -24.78 -15.94
C VAL A 58 3.00 -25.53 -16.70
N LEU A 59 1.73 -25.18 -16.46
CA LEU A 59 0.59 -25.64 -17.26
C LEU A 59 -0.06 -24.45 -17.97
N LEU A 60 -0.42 -24.61 -19.24
CA LEU A 60 -1.04 -23.58 -20.05
C LEU A 60 -2.56 -23.76 -20.03
N ILE A 61 -3.28 -22.95 -19.27
CA ILE A 61 -4.73 -23.06 -19.11
C ILE A 61 -5.43 -22.22 -20.16
N LYS A 62 -6.11 -22.87 -21.11
CA LYS A 62 -6.88 -22.23 -22.18
C LYS A 62 -8.36 -22.14 -21.80
N ASN A 63 -8.92 -20.93 -21.82
CA ASN A 63 -10.35 -20.67 -21.60
C ASN A 63 -10.84 -19.56 -22.53
N LYS A 64 -11.93 -19.80 -23.27
CA LYS A 64 -12.55 -18.84 -24.22
C LYS A 64 -11.54 -18.13 -25.14
N GLY A 65 -10.53 -18.86 -25.63
CA GLY A 65 -9.50 -18.34 -26.54
C GLY A 65 -8.30 -17.65 -25.88
N VAL A 66 -8.31 -17.46 -24.56
CA VAL A 66 -7.18 -16.89 -23.81
C VAL A 66 -6.40 -18.00 -23.11
N THR A 67 -5.07 -17.96 -23.18
CA THR A 67 -4.17 -18.91 -22.52
C THR A 67 -3.47 -18.26 -21.34
N TYR A 68 -3.60 -18.86 -20.16
CA TYR A 68 -3.00 -18.39 -18.92
C TYR A 68 -1.94 -19.39 -18.42
N PRO A 69 -0.69 -18.98 -18.19
CA PRO A 69 0.31 -19.85 -17.56
C PRO A 69 0.01 -20.02 -16.06
N ALA A 70 -0.12 -21.27 -15.61
CA ALA A 70 -0.27 -21.65 -14.23
C ALA A 70 1.00 -22.35 -13.74
N HIS A 71 1.73 -21.68 -12.84
CA HIS A 71 2.95 -22.20 -12.22
C HIS A 71 2.66 -23.07 -11.01
N PHE A 72 3.35 -24.19 -10.91
CA PHE A 72 3.37 -25.13 -9.80
C PHE A 72 4.83 -25.38 -9.38
N PRO A 73 5.10 -25.78 -8.12
CA PRO A 73 6.46 -26.06 -7.70
C PRO A 73 7.16 -27.09 -8.61
N ALA A 74 8.45 -26.92 -8.82
CA ALA A 74 9.26 -27.81 -9.66
C ALA A 74 9.06 -29.31 -9.34
N TYR A 75 9.07 -30.13 -10.39
CA TYR A 75 8.88 -31.60 -10.37
C TYR A 75 7.56 -32.11 -9.79
N THR A 76 6.57 -31.26 -9.51
CA THR A 76 5.29 -31.73 -8.98
C THR A 76 4.49 -32.54 -10.00
N ILE A 77 4.59 -32.24 -11.30
CA ILE A 77 4.02 -33.04 -12.38
C ILE A 77 4.82 -34.34 -12.53
N GLY A 78 6.15 -34.22 -12.61
CA GLY A 78 7.07 -35.35 -12.78
C GLY A 78 6.91 -36.40 -11.67
N ASP A 79 6.88 -35.96 -10.41
CA ASP A 79 6.73 -36.82 -9.23
C ASP A 79 5.31 -37.39 -9.05
N GLY A 80 4.34 -36.99 -9.88
CA GLY A 80 2.93 -37.38 -9.73
C GLY A 80 2.25 -36.78 -8.49
N LYS A 81 2.83 -35.72 -7.89
CA LYS A 81 2.30 -35.04 -6.71
C LYS A 81 1.16 -34.07 -7.05
N LEU A 82 1.21 -33.47 -8.24
CA LEU A 82 0.20 -32.52 -8.69
C LEU A 82 -1.10 -33.25 -9.04
N ARG A 83 -2.17 -33.00 -8.27
CA ARG A 83 -3.48 -33.63 -8.47
C ARG A 83 -4.40 -32.75 -9.31
N VAL A 84 -5.40 -33.38 -9.93
CA VAL A 84 -6.43 -32.67 -10.71
C VAL A 84 -7.16 -31.61 -9.87
N ARG A 85 -7.39 -31.87 -8.57
CA ARG A 85 -7.99 -30.88 -7.65
C ARG A 85 -7.13 -29.63 -7.50
N ASP A 86 -5.81 -29.78 -7.41
CA ASP A 86 -4.89 -28.69 -7.13
C ASP A 86 -4.82 -27.76 -8.36
N VAL A 87 -4.83 -28.36 -9.57
CA VAL A 87 -4.97 -27.60 -10.83
C VAL A 87 -6.32 -26.88 -10.89
N ARG A 88 -7.42 -27.55 -10.50
CA ARG A 88 -8.77 -26.94 -10.51
C ARG A 88 -8.86 -25.75 -9.56
N GLU A 89 -8.31 -25.87 -8.35
CA GLU A 89 -8.24 -24.79 -7.36
C GLU A 89 -7.40 -23.62 -7.88
N ARG A 90 -6.23 -23.89 -8.49
CA ARG A 90 -5.39 -22.86 -9.11
C ARG A 90 -6.11 -22.11 -10.23
N VAL A 91 -6.84 -22.83 -11.10
CA VAL A 91 -7.66 -22.21 -12.17
C VAL A 91 -8.80 -21.37 -11.58
N GLY A 92 -9.48 -21.86 -10.54
CA GLY A 92 -10.52 -21.11 -9.84
C GLY A 92 -10.00 -19.80 -9.25
N LEU A 93 -8.84 -19.84 -8.60
CA LEU A 93 -8.17 -18.65 -8.06
C LEU A 93 -7.75 -17.66 -9.16
N MET A 94 -7.23 -18.17 -10.28
CA MET A 94 -6.76 -17.35 -11.40
C MET A 94 -7.91 -16.65 -12.15
N MET A 95 -9.08 -17.29 -12.22
CA MET A 95 -10.28 -16.77 -12.91
C MET A 95 -11.29 -16.09 -11.97
N ASP A 96 -10.95 -15.93 -10.68
CA ASP A 96 -11.80 -15.31 -9.64
C ASP A 96 -13.18 -15.97 -9.47
N LEU A 97 -13.21 -17.30 -9.52
CA LEU A 97 -14.44 -18.07 -9.39
C LEU A 97 -14.73 -18.40 -7.92
N SER A 98 -16.01 -18.44 -7.54
CA SER A 98 -16.42 -18.93 -6.22
C SER A 98 -15.97 -20.38 -6.00
N GLU A 99 -15.83 -20.84 -4.75
CA GLU A 99 -15.46 -22.25 -4.47
C GLU A 99 -16.45 -23.24 -5.13
N ARG A 100 -17.73 -22.88 -5.20
CA ARG A 100 -18.78 -23.67 -5.86
C ARG A 100 -18.58 -23.71 -7.38
N ALA A 101 -18.27 -22.58 -8.02
CA ALA A 101 -17.97 -22.53 -9.45
C ALA A 101 -16.67 -23.28 -9.77
N THR A 102 -15.65 -23.16 -8.92
CA THR A 102 -14.37 -23.85 -9.05
C THR A 102 -14.54 -25.36 -9.10
N ARG A 103 -15.38 -25.94 -8.24
CA ARG A 103 -15.68 -27.39 -8.26
C ARG A 103 -16.33 -27.87 -9.56
N ARG A 104 -16.98 -26.99 -10.32
CA ARG A 104 -17.71 -27.32 -11.56
C ARG A 104 -16.88 -27.13 -12.84
N ILE A 105 -15.63 -26.69 -12.72
CA ILE A 105 -14.72 -26.56 -13.86
C ILE A 105 -14.43 -27.95 -14.45
N LYS A 106 -14.61 -28.10 -15.76
CA LYS A 106 -14.18 -29.29 -16.50
C LYS A 106 -12.81 -29.01 -17.12
N LEU A 107 -11.80 -29.77 -16.71
CA LEU A 107 -10.46 -29.73 -17.29
C LEU A 107 -10.34 -30.80 -18.37
N LEU A 108 -9.94 -30.43 -19.57
CA LEU A 108 -9.69 -31.34 -20.69
C LEU A 108 -8.23 -31.23 -21.15
N TYR A 109 -7.61 -32.38 -21.41
CA TYR A 109 -6.28 -32.50 -21.99
C TYR A 109 -6.35 -33.39 -23.22
N LYS A 110 -5.94 -32.89 -24.39
CA LYS A 110 -6.00 -33.63 -25.67
C LYS A 110 -7.36 -34.33 -25.91
N GLY A 111 -8.46 -33.63 -25.59
CA GLY A 111 -9.83 -34.16 -25.73
C GLY A 111 -10.30 -35.09 -24.60
N ARG A 112 -9.41 -35.55 -23.71
CA ARG A 112 -9.77 -36.38 -22.54
C ARG A 112 -10.08 -35.51 -21.33
N GLN A 113 -11.22 -35.73 -20.69
CA GLN A 113 -11.57 -35.03 -19.45
C GLN A 113 -10.85 -35.62 -18.23
N LEU A 114 -10.28 -34.76 -17.39
CA LEU A 114 -9.69 -35.12 -16.10
C LEU A 114 -10.82 -35.24 -15.06
N LYS A 115 -11.38 -36.44 -14.92
CA LYS A 115 -12.59 -36.69 -14.11
C LYS A 115 -12.30 -36.80 -12.62
N GLU A 116 -11.24 -37.53 -12.25
CA GLU A 116 -10.96 -37.85 -10.84
C GLU A 116 -10.14 -36.74 -10.17
N PRO A 117 -10.65 -36.10 -9.11
CA PRO A 117 -9.96 -34.99 -8.45
C PRO A 117 -8.71 -35.42 -7.68
N ALA A 118 -8.68 -36.66 -7.20
CA ALA A 118 -7.60 -37.19 -6.37
C ALA A 118 -6.44 -37.78 -7.18
N ALA A 119 -6.67 -38.12 -8.46
CA ALA A 119 -5.69 -38.69 -9.37
C ALA A 119 -4.61 -37.65 -9.73
N SER A 120 -3.40 -38.14 -10.05
CA SER A 120 -2.33 -37.26 -10.49
C SER A 120 -2.61 -36.78 -11.91
N VAL A 121 -2.19 -35.56 -12.25
CA VAL A 121 -2.32 -35.09 -13.64
C VAL A 121 -1.43 -35.88 -14.60
N ARG A 122 -0.34 -36.46 -14.07
CA ARG A 122 0.57 -37.34 -14.80
C ARG A 122 -0.14 -38.59 -15.33
N ASP A 123 -1.11 -39.14 -14.59
CA ASP A 123 -1.90 -40.31 -15.00
C ASP A 123 -2.76 -40.05 -16.26
N TYR A 124 -3.06 -38.77 -16.52
CA TYR A 124 -3.74 -38.32 -17.74
C TYR A 124 -2.78 -37.97 -18.89
N GLY A 125 -1.47 -38.15 -18.69
CA GLY A 125 -0.43 -37.85 -19.68
C GLY A 125 -0.02 -36.37 -19.74
N VAL A 126 -0.38 -35.58 -18.73
CA VAL A 126 0.00 -34.17 -18.60
C VAL A 126 1.49 -34.08 -18.25
N LYS A 127 2.21 -33.23 -18.96
CA LYS A 127 3.65 -32.93 -18.79
C LYS A 127 3.86 -31.44 -18.56
N ASN A 128 5.07 -31.03 -18.20
CA ASN A 128 5.44 -29.61 -18.19
C ASN A 128 5.12 -28.95 -19.55
N ASN A 129 4.64 -27.71 -19.52
CA ASN A 129 4.14 -26.91 -20.64
C ASN A 129 2.93 -27.50 -21.39
N SER A 130 2.19 -28.43 -20.79
CA SER A 130 0.97 -28.98 -21.41
C SER A 130 -0.18 -27.98 -21.41
N GLU A 131 -0.92 -27.93 -22.52
CA GLU A 131 -2.14 -27.13 -22.66
C GLU A 131 -3.37 -27.86 -22.13
N LEU A 132 -4.03 -27.27 -21.12
CA LEU A 132 -5.29 -27.75 -20.56
C LEU A 132 -6.42 -26.80 -20.92
N MET A 133 -7.51 -27.32 -21.46
CA MET A 133 -8.71 -26.54 -21.72
C MET A 133 -9.62 -26.55 -20.49
N ALA A 134 -9.88 -25.38 -19.92
CA ALA A 134 -10.80 -25.19 -18.82
C ALA A 134 -12.17 -24.73 -19.34
N VAL A 135 -13.16 -25.62 -19.28
CA VAL A 135 -14.54 -25.31 -19.65
C VAL A 135 -15.33 -24.98 -18.39
N LEU A 136 -15.77 -23.73 -18.30
CA LEU A 136 -16.67 -23.26 -17.26
C LEU A 136 -18.10 -23.69 -17.61
N SER A 137 -18.81 -24.32 -16.68
CA SER A 137 -20.24 -24.57 -16.87
C SER A 137 -20.99 -23.29 -16.59
N ASP A 138 -21.78 -22.79 -17.55
CA ASP A 138 -22.54 -21.55 -17.40
C ASP A 138 -23.50 -21.64 -16.21
N ILE A 139 -23.30 -20.76 -15.23
CA ILE A 139 -24.34 -20.33 -14.32
C ILE A 139 -24.31 -18.81 -14.42
N ARG A 140 -25.47 -18.23 -14.73
CA ARG A 140 -25.72 -16.81 -14.52
C ARG A 140 -25.59 -16.56 -13.02
N ASP A 141 -24.45 -16.03 -12.59
CA ASP A 141 -24.30 -15.54 -11.22
C ASP A 141 -25.22 -14.31 -11.10
N SER A 142 -26.43 -14.54 -10.59
CA SER A 142 -27.18 -13.48 -9.92
C SER A 142 -26.30 -12.96 -8.78
N SER A 143 -26.07 -11.66 -8.81
CA SER A 143 -25.27 -10.83 -7.90
C SER A 143 -25.07 -11.39 -6.48
N PRO A 144 -23.86 -11.33 -5.88
CA PRO A 144 -23.71 -11.60 -4.48
C PRO A 144 -24.22 -10.38 -3.70
N SER A 145 -25.48 -10.45 -3.28
CA SER A 145 -25.98 -9.67 -2.16
C SER A 145 -25.16 -10.00 -0.92
N GLU A 146 -24.86 -8.95 -0.19
CA GLU A 146 -24.32 -8.92 1.16
C GLU A 146 -24.94 -10.00 2.05
N GLU A 147 -24.07 -10.74 2.76
CA GLU A 147 -24.25 -11.41 4.06
C GLU A 147 -23.10 -12.44 4.18
N GLU A 148 -22.35 -12.56 5.28
CA GLU A 148 -22.83 -12.65 6.64
C GLU A 148 -21.73 -12.19 7.62
N MET A 149 -22.05 -11.17 8.43
CA MET A 149 -21.27 -10.73 9.57
C MET A 149 -21.83 -11.48 10.79
N VAL A 150 -21.06 -12.42 11.35
CA VAL A 150 -21.46 -13.17 12.56
C VAL A 150 -21.37 -12.23 13.77
N ILE A 151 -22.49 -11.61 14.14
CA ILE A 151 -22.65 -10.93 15.42
C ILE A 151 -23.11 -12.00 16.43
N VAL A 152 -22.22 -12.35 17.35
CA VAL A 152 -22.53 -13.14 18.53
C VAL A 152 -23.33 -12.25 19.47
N ASN A 153 -24.64 -12.51 19.60
CA ASN A 153 -25.47 -11.89 20.62
C ASN A 153 -25.78 -12.91 21.72
N ASP A 154 -25.25 -12.62 22.91
CA ASP A 154 -25.66 -13.24 24.17
C ASP A 154 -27.06 -12.77 24.57
N ASN A 155 -27.78 -13.67 25.22
CA ASN A 155 -29.21 -13.60 25.46
C ASN A 155 -29.53 -13.04 26.87
N GLN A 156 -30.78 -12.57 27.01
CA GLN A 156 -31.53 -12.22 28.23
C GLN A 156 -31.44 -10.79 28.80
N SER A 157 -32.51 -10.02 28.60
CA SER A 157 -33.64 -9.98 29.56
C SER A 157 -34.79 -9.12 29.00
N GLY A 158 -36.03 -9.55 29.23
CA GLY A 158 -37.19 -9.13 28.44
C GLY A 158 -38.02 -7.98 29.00
N ARG A 159 -38.97 -7.50 28.18
CA ARG A 159 -40.33 -7.14 28.62
C ARG A 159 -41.27 -6.79 27.46
N ARG A 160 -42.36 -7.56 27.39
CA ARG A 160 -43.77 -7.23 27.09
C ARG A 160 -44.17 -6.50 25.79
N LYS A 161 -44.94 -7.25 24.99
CA LYS A 161 -45.93 -6.84 23.97
C LYS A 161 -46.93 -5.77 24.46
N LYS A 162 -47.32 -4.86 23.55
CA LYS A 162 -48.72 -4.43 23.38
C LYS A 162 -49.02 -3.97 21.94
N LYS A 163 -49.95 -4.68 21.29
CA LYS A 163 -50.63 -4.30 20.03
C LYS A 163 -51.57 -3.12 20.27
N ARG A 164 -51.75 -2.24 19.28
CA ARG A 164 -53.05 -1.64 18.93
C ARG A 164 -53.06 -1.11 17.49
N SER A 165 -54.25 -1.13 16.91
CA SER A 165 -54.60 -1.07 15.49
C SER A 165 -55.44 0.16 15.12
N LYS A 166 -55.46 0.51 13.82
CA LYS A 166 -56.47 1.31 13.07
C LYS A 166 -56.57 2.81 13.47
N LYS A 167 -56.83 3.80 12.61
CA LYS A 167 -57.66 3.89 11.39
C LYS A 167 -57.39 5.23 10.65
N LYS A 168 -57.36 5.15 9.31
CA LYS A 168 -57.84 6.05 8.22
C LYS A 168 -58.38 7.47 8.51
N GLY A 169 -58.01 8.40 7.61
CA GLY A 169 -58.68 9.66 7.23
C GLY A 169 -57.63 10.76 6.98
N GLY A 170 -57.60 11.56 5.91
CA GLY A 170 -58.47 11.79 4.76
C GLY A 170 -57.66 12.57 3.68
N LYS A 171 -58.28 12.69 2.51
CA LYS A 171 -57.79 13.14 1.20
C LYS A 171 -58.17 14.62 0.98
N VAL A 172 -57.36 15.42 0.27
CA VAL A 172 -57.68 16.52 -0.70
C VAL A 172 -56.34 16.95 -1.32
N ASP A 173 -55.99 16.55 -2.54
CA ASP A 173 -56.27 17.11 -3.89
C ASP A 173 -55.31 18.23 -4.31
N GLY A 174 -54.77 18.12 -5.54
CA GLY A 174 -53.94 19.14 -6.18
C GLY A 174 -52.98 18.61 -7.25
N ASP A 175 -53.53 17.95 -8.28
CA ASP A 175 -52.92 17.64 -9.58
C ASP A 175 -52.38 18.95 -10.21
N SER A 176 -51.26 19.07 -10.94
CA SER A 176 -50.99 18.40 -12.22
C SER A 176 -49.81 19.11 -12.92
N THR A 177 -49.20 18.42 -13.89
CA THR A 177 -48.35 18.92 -15.01
C THR A 177 -46.93 19.36 -14.65
N SER A 178 -45.89 19.24 -15.46
CA SER A 178 -45.56 18.49 -16.68
C SER A 178 -44.09 18.86 -16.95
N SER A 179 -43.23 17.92 -17.30
CA SER A 179 -41.86 18.23 -17.73
C SER A 179 -41.86 19.13 -18.99
N PRO A 180 -40.79 19.90 -19.26
CA PRO A 180 -39.76 19.31 -20.13
C PRO A 180 -38.31 19.78 -19.88
N ARG A 181 -37.42 19.01 -20.52
CA ARG A 181 -36.01 19.25 -20.82
C ARG A 181 -35.63 20.72 -20.95
N ASP A 182 -34.43 21.05 -20.47
CA ASP A 182 -33.61 22.05 -21.15
C ASP A 182 -32.13 21.68 -21.18
N SER A 183 -31.53 22.15 -22.26
CA SER A 183 -30.24 21.76 -22.82
C SER A 183 -29.09 22.61 -22.28
N THR A 184 -27.88 22.03 -22.34
CA THR A 184 -26.59 22.71 -22.58
C THR A 184 -26.13 23.82 -21.63
N SER A 185 -25.06 23.54 -20.88
CA SER A 185 -23.78 24.25 -21.09
C SER A 185 -22.63 23.51 -20.43
N ASN A 186 -21.69 23.08 -21.27
CA ASN A 186 -20.30 22.84 -20.90
C ASN A 186 -19.77 24.13 -20.27
N VAL A 187 -19.34 24.06 -19.00
CA VAL A 187 -18.36 24.99 -18.48
C VAL A 187 -17.08 24.19 -18.30
N GLU A 188 -16.15 24.44 -19.22
CA GLU A 188 -14.77 24.00 -19.12
C GLU A 188 -14.20 24.45 -17.78
N ALA A 189 -13.92 23.49 -16.90
CA ALA A 189 -13.10 23.73 -15.74
C ALA A 189 -11.68 24.03 -16.23
N SER A 190 -11.28 25.30 -16.12
CA SER A 190 -9.92 25.75 -16.35
C SER A 190 -8.96 24.98 -15.44
N SER A 191 -8.05 24.24 -16.06
CA SER A 191 -6.93 23.59 -15.39
C SER A 191 -6.03 24.64 -14.71
N PRO A 192 -5.64 24.47 -13.43
CA PRO A 192 -4.74 25.41 -12.78
C PRO A 192 -3.31 25.28 -13.31
N THR A 193 -2.69 26.45 -13.50
CA THR A 193 -1.31 26.68 -13.94
C THR A 193 -0.29 26.00 -13.00
N PRO A 194 0.80 25.42 -13.52
CA PRO A 194 1.82 24.78 -12.71
C PRO A 194 2.76 25.83 -12.12
N GLY A 195 2.80 26.00 -10.79
CA GLY A 195 3.83 26.86 -10.18
C GLY A 195 3.81 27.10 -8.66
N ALA A 196 2.66 27.08 -8.01
CA ALA A 196 2.59 27.34 -6.57
C ALA A 196 1.62 26.39 -5.87
N GLY A 197 2.17 25.41 -5.14
CA GLY A 197 1.37 24.48 -4.34
C GLY A 197 0.63 25.20 -3.19
N PRO A 198 -0.38 24.55 -2.58
CA PRO A 198 -1.22 25.14 -1.53
C PRO A 198 -0.45 25.77 -0.36
N MET A 199 0.73 25.20 -0.02
CA MET A 199 1.62 25.75 1.02
C MET A 199 2.16 27.15 0.70
N LYS A 200 2.50 27.44 -0.56
CA LYS A 200 3.00 28.79 -0.92
C LYS A 200 1.91 29.84 -0.76
N LYS A 201 0.66 29.51 -1.12
CA LYS A 201 -0.50 30.39 -0.92
C LYS A 201 -0.74 30.67 0.56
N LEU A 202 -0.61 29.65 1.41
CA LEU A 202 -0.69 29.81 2.87
C LEU A 202 0.44 30.68 3.43
N ASP A 203 1.68 30.48 2.96
CA ASP A 203 2.83 31.28 3.38
C ASP A 203 2.68 32.75 2.95
N GLU A 204 2.16 33.00 1.75
CA GLU A 204 1.85 34.35 1.25
C GLU A 204 0.78 35.05 2.10
N LEU A 205 -0.33 34.37 2.41
CA LEU A 205 -1.37 34.90 3.29
C LEU A 205 -0.86 35.14 4.72
N SER A 206 -0.02 34.24 5.23
CA SER A 206 0.63 34.40 6.54
C SER A 206 1.56 35.62 6.56
N ASN A 207 2.33 35.83 5.50
CA ASN A 207 3.21 36.99 5.38
C ASN A 207 2.39 38.29 5.26
N GLU A 208 1.31 38.28 4.48
CA GLU A 208 0.39 39.42 4.38
C GLU A 208 -0.23 39.77 5.73
N LEU A 209 -0.71 38.77 6.49
CA LEU A 209 -1.20 38.95 7.86
C LEU A 209 -0.13 39.58 8.76
N THR A 210 1.06 39.00 8.78
CA THR A 210 2.11 39.32 9.76
C THR A 210 2.79 40.65 9.45
N GLN A 211 3.00 40.98 8.18
CA GLN A 211 3.73 42.18 7.77
C GLN A 211 2.82 43.40 7.62
N ASN A 212 1.61 43.22 7.09
CA ASN A 212 0.75 44.35 6.70
C ASN A 212 -0.35 44.62 7.72
N TRP A 213 -1.00 43.57 8.24
CA TRP A 213 -2.21 43.72 9.05
C TRP A 213 -1.96 43.69 10.56
N LEU A 214 -1.13 42.76 11.05
CA LEU A 214 -0.80 42.63 12.47
C LEU A 214 -0.31 43.96 13.09
N PRO A 215 0.64 44.69 12.48
CA PRO A 215 1.13 45.93 13.05
C PRO A 215 0.07 47.04 13.13
N LEU A 216 -0.93 47.03 12.24
CA LEU A 216 -2.04 47.99 12.27
C LEU A 216 -3.02 47.65 13.39
N CYS A 217 -3.32 46.37 13.56
CA CYS A 217 -4.16 45.89 14.66
C CYS A 217 -3.49 46.14 16.02
N ASP A 218 -2.19 45.85 16.15
CA ASP A 218 -1.44 46.09 17.39
C ASP A 218 -1.38 47.58 17.75
N LYS A 219 -1.20 48.47 16.76
CA LYS A 219 -1.27 49.92 16.96
C LYS A 219 -2.65 50.38 17.40
N PHE A 220 -3.71 49.86 16.79
CA PHE A 220 -5.09 50.18 17.18
C PHE A 220 -5.41 49.71 18.62
N ILE A 221 -4.91 48.55 19.02
CA ILE A 221 -5.07 48.03 20.40
C ILE A 221 -4.26 48.85 21.41
N ALA A 222 -3.02 49.23 21.05
CA ALA A 222 -2.13 49.98 21.94
C ALA A 222 -2.55 51.45 22.13
N SER A 223 -3.08 52.06 21.07
CA SER A 223 -3.54 53.45 21.08
C SER A 223 -4.85 53.58 20.30
N PRO A 224 -6.00 53.24 20.90
CA PRO A 224 -7.29 53.39 20.24
C PRO A 224 -7.65 54.88 20.11
N PRO A 225 -8.31 55.30 19.01
CA PRO A 225 -8.79 56.67 18.87
C PRO A 225 -9.70 57.08 20.03
N ASP A 226 -9.54 58.31 20.53
CA ASP A 226 -10.36 58.85 21.64
C ASP A 226 -11.82 59.06 21.23
N ASP A 227 -12.06 59.41 19.96
CA ASP A 227 -13.38 59.58 19.37
C ASP A 227 -14.08 58.22 19.16
N ALA A 228 -15.22 58.03 19.83
CA ALA A 228 -15.96 56.76 19.79
C ALA A 228 -16.37 56.32 18.37
N LYS A 229 -16.83 57.24 17.52
CA LYS A 229 -17.22 56.93 16.13
C LYS A 229 -16.02 56.52 15.27
N LYS A 230 -14.89 57.22 15.40
CA LYS A 230 -13.67 56.90 14.64
C LYS A 230 -13.10 55.54 15.04
N ARG A 231 -13.15 55.23 16.35
CA ARG A 231 -12.75 53.92 16.87
C ARG A 231 -13.60 52.79 16.28
N GLU A 232 -14.91 52.99 16.18
CA GLU A 232 -15.83 52.00 15.61
C GLU A 232 -15.61 51.80 14.10
N ASP A 233 -15.40 52.89 13.35
CA ASP A 233 -15.12 52.84 11.91
C ASP A 233 -13.78 52.17 11.59
N GLU A 234 -12.71 52.48 12.34
CA GLU A 234 -11.41 51.83 12.16
C GLU A 234 -11.45 50.35 12.55
N HIS A 235 -12.10 50.00 13.65
CA HIS A 235 -12.31 48.61 14.06
C HIS A 235 -13.07 47.82 12.98
N ARG A 236 -14.14 48.39 12.44
CA ARG A 236 -14.94 47.79 11.36
C ARG A 236 -14.12 47.62 10.09
N LYS A 237 -13.33 48.63 9.71
CA LYS A 237 -12.44 48.56 8.54
C LYS A 237 -11.42 47.43 8.67
N TYR A 238 -10.73 47.32 9.82
CA TYR A 238 -9.74 46.26 10.01
C TYR A 238 -10.39 44.87 10.08
N SER A 239 -11.53 44.73 10.76
CA SER A 239 -12.22 43.45 10.88
C SER A 239 -12.78 42.96 9.54
N GLU A 240 -13.43 43.83 8.76
CA GLU A 240 -13.93 43.51 7.42
C GLU A 240 -12.77 43.17 6.46
N SER A 241 -11.68 43.95 6.50
CA SER A 241 -10.52 43.71 5.65
C SER A 241 -9.81 42.40 6.00
N LEU A 242 -9.61 42.09 7.28
CA LEU A 242 -9.03 40.82 7.74
C LEU A 242 -9.92 39.64 7.36
N LEU A 243 -11.24 39.79 7.52
CA LEU A 243 -12.20 38.75 7.15
C LEU A 243 -12.12 38.46 5.65
N GLN A 244 -12.10 39.50 4.82
CA GLN A 244 -12.15 39.37 3.37
C GLN A 244 -10.81 38.93 2.76
N ILE A 245 -9.71 39.52 3.19
CA ILE A 245 -8.39 39.32 2.56
C ILE A 245 -7.72 38.06 3.08
N ILE A 246 -7.97 37.69 4.34
CA ILE A 246 -7.22 36.61 5.00
C ILE A 246 -8.12 35.41 5.27
N LEU A 247 -9.23 35.59 6.00
CA LEU A 247 -10.08 34.45 6.38
C LEU A 247 -10.76 33.79 5.18
N LEU A 248 -11.46 34.57 4.34
CA LEU A 248 -12.13 34.01 3.15
C LEU A 248 -11.14 33.41 2.16
N LYS A 249 -10.00 34.06 1.93
CA LYS A 249 -8.95 33.50 1.04
C LYS A 249 -8.29 32.26 1.62
N LEU A 250 -8.15 32.16 2.94
CA LEU A 250 -7.59 30.99 3.62
C LEU A 250 -8.55 29.79 3.53
N ASP A 251 -9.86 30.03 3.63
CA ASP A 251 -10.90 29.03 3.42
C ASP A 251 -10.95 28.52 1.97
N GLU A 252 -10.64 29.37 0.99
CA GLU A 252 -10.53 28.98 -0.43
C GLU A 252 -9.27 28.16 -0.75
N VAL A 253 -8.27 28.08 0.16
CA VAL A 253 -7.09 27.25 -0.08
C VAL A 253 -7.43 25.77 0.15
N ASP A 254 -7.88 25.13 -0.93
CA ASP A 254 -7.97 23.68 -1.02
C ASP A 254 -6.57 23.05 -0.95
N THR A 255 -6.11 22.75 0.26
CA THR A 255 -5.07 21.76 0.45
C THR A 255 -5.71 20.42 0.07
N GLU A 256 -5.28 19.77 -1.01
CA GLU A 256 -5.83 18.52 -1.59
C GLU A 256 -5.76 17.28 -0.65
N GLY A 257 -5.83 17.49 0.66
CA GLY A 257 -5.60 16.52 1.70
C GLY A 257 -4.12 16.18 1.85
N ILE A 258 -3.80 15.61 3.01
CA ILE A 258 -2.49 14.98 3.21
C ILE A 258 -2.50 13.67 2.43
N ALA A 259 -1.66 13.57 1.40
CA ALA A 259 -1.53 12.37 0.58
C ALA A 259 -1.28 11.12 1.45
N GLU A 260 -2.10 10.08 1.28
CA GLU A 260 -1.94 8.83 2.03
C GLU A 260 -0.78 8.02 1.44
N VAL A 261 0.32 7.87 2.18
CA VAL A 261 1.49 7.10 1.74
C VAL A 261 1.32 5.65 2.16
N VAL A 262 1.26 4.75 1.18
CA VAL A 262 1.19 3.30 1.40
C VAL A 262 2.60 2.74 1.35
N ILE A 263 3.06 2.15 2.44
CA ILE A 263 4.37 1.52 2.57
C ILE A 263 4.22 0.00 2.59
N ASP A 264 5.02 -0.66 1.78
CA ASP A 264 5.17 -2.10 1.80
C ASP A 264 6.12 -2.57 2.90
N GLY A 265 5.64 -3.39 3.83
CA GLY A 265 6.43 -3.96 4.93
C GLY A 265 7.35 -5.12 4.53
N LYS A 266 7.19 -5.73 3.34
CA LYS A 266 8.02 -6.88 2.93
C LYS A 266 9.50 -6.51 2.97
N GLY A 267 10.31 -7.33 3.65
CA GLY A 267 11.76 -7.16 3.64
C GLY A 267 12.30 -5.99 4.46
N HIS A 268 11.47 -5.28 5.21
CA HIS A 268 11.91 -4.15 6.06
C HIS A 268 12.27 -4.60 7.48
N LEU A 269 13.28 -3.97 8.07
CA LEU A 269 13.63 -4.15 9.48
C LEU A 269 12.62 -3.39 10.37
N LEU A 270 11.89 -4.13 11.20
CA LEU A 270 10.75 -3.64 12.00
C LEU A 270 11.07 -2.36 12.78
N GLY A 271 12.19 -2.32 13.51
CA GLY A 271 12.55 -1.15 14.31
C GLY A 271 12.97 0.07 13.49
N ARG A 272 13.68 -0.15 12.38
CA ARG A 272 14.12 0.95 11.50
C ARG A 272 12.94 1.57 10.77
N LEU A 273 12.04 0.73 10.25
CA LEU A 273 10.81 1.21 9.62
C LEU A 273 9.94 1.95 10.63
N ALA A 274 9.76 1.42 11.84
CA ALA A 274 8.95 2.05 12.88
C ALA A 274 9.46 3.45 13.26
N SER A 275 10.77 3.66 13.32
CA SER A 275 11.38 4.96 13.65
C SER A 275 11.09 6.02 12.58
N ILE A 276 11.25 5.65 11.30
CA ILE A 276 10.97 6.54 10.17
C ILE A 276 9.48 6.87 10.12
N VAL A 277 8.62 5.86 10.23
CA VAL A 277 7.17 6.03 10.26
C VAL A 277 6.75 6.92 11.43
N ALA A 278 7.28 6.71 12.64
CA ALA A 278 6.97 7.53 13.80
C ALA A 278 7.27 9.02 13.58
N LYS A 279 8.44 9.33 12.97
CA LYS A 279 8.81 10.71 12.67
C LYS A 279 7.87 11.34 11.64
N GLN A 280 7.52 10.61 10.59
CA GLN A 280 6.62 11.13 9.55
C GLN A 280 5.19 11.34 10.06
N LEU A 281 4.68 10.47 10.94
CA LEU A 281 3.37 10.66 11.58
C LEU A 281 3.32 11.93 12.44
N LEU A 282 4.43 12.27 13.13
CA LEU A 282 4.57 13.49 13.91
C LEU A 282 4.73 14.76 13.06
N ASN A 283 5.21 14.60 11.82
CA ASN A 283 5.23 15.66 10.80
C ASN A 283 3.85 15.85 10.13
N GLY A 284 2.87 15.00 10.44
CA GLY A 284 1.50 15.11 9.93
C GLY A 284 1.17 14.15 8.78
N GLN A 285 2.12 13.35 8.28
CA GLN A 285 1.87 12.43 7.17
C GLN A 285 0.85 11.35 7.56
N LYS A 286 -0.10 11.05 6.66
CA LYS A 286 -0.97 9.87 6.76
C LYS A 286 -0.25 8.67 6.15
N ILE A 287 -0.04 7.62 6.94
CA ILE A 287 0.77 6.46 6.53
C ILE A 287 -0.02 5.16 6.74
N VAL A 288 0.02 4.32 5.72
CA VAL A 288 -0.52 2.96 5.78
C VAL A 288 0.61 1.96 5.56
N VAL A 289 0.82 1.05 6.49
CA VAL A 289 1.80 -0.03 6.33
C VAL A 289 1.07 -1.34 6.06
N VAL A 290 1.35 -1.95 4.91
CA VAL A 290 0.77 -3.24 4.49
C VAL A 290 1.81 -4.36 4.57
N ARG A 291 1.37 -5.62 4.56
CA ARG A 291 2.23 -6.82 4.66
C ARG A 291 3.10 -6.86 5.91
N CYS A 292 2.53 -6.55 7.07
CA CYS A 292 3.28 -6.53 8.33
C CYS A 292 3.79 -7.93 8.74
N GLU A 293 3.17 -9.01 8.27
CA GLU A 293 3.66 -10.37 8.43
C GLU A 293 5.01 -10.61 7.76
N ALA A 294 5.34 -9.85 6.71
CA ALA A 294 6.58 -9.96 5.95
C ALA A 294 7.71 -9.04 6.46
N LEU A 295 7.48 -8.33 7.57
CA LEU A 295 8.53 -7.58 8.27
C LEU A 295 9.60 -8.51 8.84
N ASN A 296 10.81 -7.97 9.03
CA ASN A 296 11.94 -8.71 9.57
C ASN A 296 12.50 -8.09 10.84
N ILE A 297 13.00 -8.96 11.71
CA ILE A 297 13.77 -8.61 12.90
C ILE A 297 15.16 -9.23 12.73
N SER A 298 16.21 -8.43 12.91
CA SER A 298 17.58 -8.93 12.85
C SER A 298 17.87 -9.92 13.97
N GLY A 299 18.67 -10.95 13.66
CA GLY A 299 19.03 -12.01 14.59
C GLY A 299 18.19 -13.27 14.40
N GLU A 300 18.66 -14.35 15.01
CA GLU A 300 18.04 -15.67 14.87
C GLU A 300 16.61 -15.73 15.43
N PHE A 301 15.79 -16.55 14.78
CA PHE A 301 14.41 -16.80 15.14
C PHE A 301 14.23 -17.15 16.62
N PHE A 302 15.00 -18.11 17.13
CA PHE A 302 14.89 -18.59 18.51
C PHE A 302 15.13 -17.45 19.54
N ARG A 303 16.11 -16.58 19.27
CA ARG A 303 16.38 -15.41 20.12
C ARG A 303 15.22 -14.40 20.10
N ALA A 304 14.62 -14.16 18.93
CA ALA A 304 13.45 -13.29 18.83
C ALA A 304 12.24 -13.88 19.59
N LYS A 305 12.03 -15.20 19.47
CA LYS A 305 11.00 -15.94 20.20
C LYS A 305 11.19 -15.83 21.72
N LEU A 306 12.38 -16.10 22.24
CA LEU A 306 12.67 -15.98 23.67
C LEU A 306 12.42 -14.57 24.21
N LYS A 307 12.82 -13.54 23.46
CA LYS A 307 12.52 -12.14 23.82
C LYS A 307 11.02 -11.88 23.90
N TYR A 308 10.25 -12.41 22.96
CA TYR A 308 8.81 -12.25 22.96
C TYR A 308 8.15 -13.02 24.12
N HIS A 309 8.57 -14.27 24.42
CA HIS A 309 8.09 -14.99 25.60
C HIS A 309 8.47 -14.31 26.92
N ALA A 310 9.65 -13.70 27.02
CA ALA A 310 10.00 -12.87 28.18
C ALA A 310 9.05 -11.66 28.33
N TYR A 311 8.60 -11.07 27.22
CA TYR A 311 7.55 -10.05 27.25
C TYR A 311 6.19 -10.62 27.65
N LEU A 312 5.81 -11.82 27.19
CA LEU A 312 4.55 -12.48 27.59
C LEU A 312 4.45 -12.81 29.08
N ARG A 313 5.59 -13.01 29.74
CA ARG A 313 5.64 -13.21 31.19
C ARG A 313 5.37 -11.93 31.99
N LYS A 314 5.40 -10.75 31.35
CA LYS A 314 5.15 -9.47 32.03
C LYS A 314 3.65 -9.21 32.15
N MET A 315 3.09 -9.57 33.30
CA MET A 315 1.69 -9.37 33.61
C MET A 315 1.52 -8.66 34.95
N THR A 316 0.45 -7.88 35.08
CA THR A 316 0.05 -7.32 36.37
C THR A 316 -0.44 -8.43 37.29
N ARG A 317 0.24 -8.65 38.43
CA ARG A 317 -0.02 -9.79 39.32
C ARG A 317 -1.41 -9.77 39.95
N TYR A 318 -1.91 -8.60 40.37
CA TYR A 318 -3.20 -8.48 41.07
C TYR A 318 -4.40 -8.61 40.12
N ASN A 319 -4.30 -8.07 38.90
CA ASN A 319 -5.33 -8.20 37.88
C ASN A 319 -4.71 -8.22 36.47
N PRO A 320 -4.57 -9.42 35.89
CA PRO A 320 -4.18 -9.67 34.49
C PRO A 320 -4.85 -8.80 33.43
N THR A 321 -6.12 -8.45 33.62
CA THR A 321 -6.95 -7.79 32.59
C THR A 321 -6.94 -6.27 32.70
N ARG A 322 -6.59 -5.71 33.87
CA ARG A 322 -6.69 -4.28 34.15
C ARG A 322 -5.35 -3.65 34.51
N GLY A 323 -4.94 -2.65 33.74
CA GLY A 323 -3.74 -1.84 34.01
C GLY A 323 -2.41 -2.53 33.66
N GLY A 324 -2.44 -3.72 33.06
CA GLY A 324 -1.25 -4.47 32.65
C GLY A 324 -0.87 -4.33 31.17
N PRO A 325 0.31 -4.85 30.78
CA PRO A 325 0.76 -4.84 29.40
C PRO A 325 -0.13 -5.75 28.52
N PHE A 326 -0.86 -5.18 27.57
CA PHE A 326 -1.57 -5.97 26.56
C PHE A 326 -0.59 -6.57 25.55
N HIS A 327 -0.56 -7.89 25.46
CA HIS A 327 0.31 -8.61 24.54
C HIS A 327 -0.41 -8.86 23.20
N PHE A 328 -0.07 -8.11 22.15
CA PHE A 328 -0.66 -8.30 20.83
C PHE A 328 0.09 -9.36 20.00
N ARG A 329 -0.61 -10.38 19.51
CA ARG A 329 -0.03 -11.48 18.70
C ARG A 329 0.11 -11.17 17.22
N ALA A 330 -0.85 -10.45 16.67
CA ALA A 330 -0.92 -10.07 15.26
C ALA A 330 0.31 -9.25 14.81
N PRO A 331 1.00 -9.61 13.70
CA PRO A 331 2.15 -8.86 13.16
C PRO A 331 1.90 -7.36 13.02
N SER A 332 0.71 -6.99 12.51
CA SER A 332 0.26 -5.59 12.38
C SER A 332 0.27 -4.86 13.72
N ARG A 333 -0.23 -5.51 14.77
CA ARG A 333 -0.30 -4.94 16.12
C ARG A 333 1.06 -4.92 16.82
N ILE A 334 1.96 -5.85 16.50
CA ILE A 334 3.36 -5.79 16.96
C ILE A 334 4.04 -4.56 16.37
N PHE A 335 3.87 -4.30 15.07
CA PHE A 335 4.40 -3.11 14.42
C PHE A 335 3.78 -1.83 14.98
N TYR A 336 2.44 -1.79 15.13
CA TYR A 336 1.73 -0.69 15.79
C TYR A 336 2.30 -0.38 17.19
N LYS A 337 2.57 -1.42 18.00
CA LYS A 337 3.15 -1.26 19.34
C LYS A 337 4.58 -0.71 19.28
N ALA A 338 5.37 -1.10 18.28
CA ALA A 338 6.70 -0.55 18.07
C ALA A 338 6.65 0.94 17.73
N VAL A 339 5.77 1.35 16.80
CA VAL A 339 5.57 2.77 16.45
C VAL A 339 5.03 3.57 17.63
N ARG A 340 4.01 3.05 18.34
CA ARG A 340 3.45 3.68 19.55
C ARG A 340 4.50 3.87 20.65
N GLY A 341 5.49 2.98 20.74
CA GLY A 341 6.60 3.11 21.68
C GLY A 341 7.58 4.25 21.34
N MET A 342 7.57 4.72 20.09
CA MET A 342 8.43 5.82 19.59
C MET A 342 7.68 7.16 19.51
N ILE A 343 6.37 7.18 19.76
CA ILE A 343 5.51 8.37 19.76
C ILE A 343 5.11 8.70 21.20
N PRO A 344 5.07 9.99 21.61
CA PRO A 344 4.52 10.44 22.89
C PRO A 344 2.97 10.31 22.92
N HIS A 345 2.46 9.08 22.78
CA HIS A 345 1.05 8.72 22.57
C HIS A 345 0.11 9.04 23.74
N LYS A 346 0.64 9.55 24.86
CA LYS A 346 -0.16 10.02 26.01
C LYS A 346 -0.59 11.48 25.85
N THR A 347 0.05 12.24 24.95
CA THR A 347 -0.32 13.63 24.65
C THR A 347 -1.33 13.67 23.51
N ALA A 348 -2.13 14.74 23.43
CA ALA A 348 -3.09 14.94 22.34
C ALA A 348 -2.41 14.90 20.96
N ARG A 349 -1.23 15.54 20.82
CA ARG A 349 -0.44 15.50 19.58
C ARG A 349 -0.02 14.08 19.20
N GLY A 350 0.43 13.29 20.18
CA GLY A 350 0.83 11.90 19.94
C GLY A 350 -0.35 10.99 19.63
N ALA A 351 -1.51 11.21 20.26
CA ALA A 351 -2.75 10.51 19.94
C ALA A 351 -3.19 10.79 18.51
N ALA A 352 -3.24 12.06 18.09
CA ALA A 352 -3.54 12.46 16.72
C ALA A 352 -2.54 11.88 15.70
N ALA A 353 -1.26 11.77 16.05
CA ALA A 353 -0.26 11.11 15.20
C ALA A 353 -0.52 9.60 15.05
N MET A 354 -1.00 8.92 16.10
CA MET A 354 -1.34 7.50 16.04
C MET A 354 -2.60 7.23 15.20
N GLU A 355 -3.56 8.17 15.17
CA GLU A 355 -4.76 8.08 14.32
C GLU A 355 -4.44 8.14 12.81
N ARG A 356 -3.33 8.80 12.44
CA ARG A 356 -2.84 8.85 11.05
C ARG A 356 -2.22 7.54 10.57
N LEU A 357 -1.93 6.60 11.46
CA LEU A 357 -1.30 5.33 11.14
C LEU A 357 -2.35 4.23 10.95
N LYS A 358 -2.33 3.59 9.78
CA LYS A 358 -3.04 2.32 9.55
C LYS A 358 -2.03 1.21 9.30
N VAL A 359 -2.32 0.01 9.82
CA VAL A 359 -1.40 -1.13 9.75
C VAL A 359 -2.18 -2.39 9.44
N PHE A 360 -1.77 -3.12 8.41
CA PHE A 360 -2.46 -4.32 7.93
C PHE A 360 -1.52 -5.52 7.75
N GLU A 361 -2.09 -6.70 7.94
CA GLU A 361 -1.55 -7.98 7.47
C GLU A 361 -2.06 -8.23 6.05
N GLY A 362 -1.18 -8.71 5.16
CA GLY A 362 -1.45 -8.75 3.73
C GLY A 362 -1.69 -7.35 3.14
N VAL A 363 -2.32 -7.30 1.96
CA VAL A 363 -2.69 -6.06 1.29
C VAL A 363 -4.20 -6.07 1.02
N PRO A 364 -5.01 -5.49 1.93
CA PRO A 364 -6.46 -5.45 1.74
C PRO A 364 -6.87 -4.39 0.70
N PRO A 365 -8.03 -4.55 0.02
CA PRO A 365 -8.65 -3.47 -0.74
C PRO A 365 -8.93 -2.26 0.17
N PRO A 366 -8.70 -1.01 -0.27
CA PRO A 366 -8.33 -0.54 -1.62
C PRO A 366 -6.80 -0.43 -1.85
N TYR A 367 -5.96 -0.93 -0.96
CA TYR A 367 -4.49 -0.75 -1.02
C TYR A 367 -3.79 -1.74 -1.97
N ASP A 368 -4.51 -2.73 -2.46
CA ASP A 368 -4.03 -3.73 -3.41
C ASP A 368 -3.73 -3.11 -4.79
N THR A 369 -4.59 -2.21 -5.27
CA THR A 369 -4.45 -1.47 -6.53
C THR A 369 -3.54 -0.24 -6.43
N LYS A 370 -3.37 0.33 -5.22
CA LYS A 370 -2.49 1.48 -4.98
C LYS A 370 -1.01 1.12 -5.13
N LYS A 371 -0.19 2.07 -5.63
CA LYS A 371 1.27 1.96 -5.63
C LYS A 371 1.77 1.92 -4.18
N LYS A 372 2.63 0.97 -3.89
CA LYS A 372 3.23 0.77 -2.58
C LYS A 372 4.68 1.24 -2.63
N MET A 373 5.06 2.07 -1.66
CA MET A 373 6.38 2.66 -1.53
C MET A 373 7.25 1.78 -0.63
N VAL A 374 8.56 1.90 -0.83
CA VAL A 374 9.58 1.19 -0.06
C VAL A 374 10.46 2.23 0.64
N VAL A 375 10.99 1.90 1.81
CA VAL A 375 11.88 2.76 2.59
C VAL A 375 13.30 2.17 2.57
N PRO A 376 14.19 2.63 1.68
CA PRO A 376 15.53 2.04 1.51
C PRO A 376 16.38 2.06 2.79
N GLN A 377 16.18 3.06 3.64
CA GLN A 377 16.88 3.17 4.93
C GLN A 377 16.47 2.09 5.96
N ALA A 378 15.36 1.40 5.72
CA ALA A 378 14.85 0.33 6.57
C ALA A 378 14.85 -1.05 5.87
N LEU A 379 15.16 -1.13 4.58
CA LEU A 379 15.27 -2.40 3.86
C LEU A 379 16.35 -3.30 4.46
N ARG A 380 15.99 -4.54 4.77
CA ARG A 380 16.90 -5.55 5.35
C ARG A 380 18.10 -5.80 4.45
N VAL A 381 17.89 -5.96 3.14
CA VAL A 381 18.98 -6.28 2.18
C VAL A 381 20.06 -5.20 2.16
N LEU A 382 19.69 -3.93 2.35
CA LEU A 382 20.63 -2.80 2.37
C LEU A 382 21.24 -2.57 3.75
N ARG A 383 20.61 -3.04 4.82
CA ARG A 383 20.94 -2.65 6.21
C ARG A 383 21.46 -3.77 7.08
N LEU A 384 21.26 -5.01 6.67
CA LEU A 384 21.77 -6.19 7.35
C LEU A 384 22.86 -6.81 6.47
N GLN A 385 24.03 -7.08 7.06
CA GLN A 385 25.12 -7.75 6.35
C GLN A 385 24.63 -9.09 5.78
N PRO A 386 25.04 -9.45 4.54
CA PRO A 386 24.78 -10.76 3.97
C PRO A 386 25.24 -11.89 4.91
N GLY A 387 24.51 -13.01 4.90
CA GLY A 387 24.80 -14.17 5.77
C GLY A 387 24.33 -14.04 7.23
N ARG A 388 23.87 -12.87 7.68
CA ARG A 388 23.30 -12.72 9.03
C ARG A 388 21.86 -13.24 9.08
N LYS A 389 21.59 -14.12 10.06
CA LYS A 389 20.25 -14.65 10.34
C LYS A 389 19.27 -13.52 10.68
N TYR A 390 18.03 -13.67 10.23
CA TYR A 390 16.91 -12.80 10.58
C TYR A 390 15.66 -13.64 10.85
N CYS A 391 14.68 -13.02 11.49
CA CYS A 391 13.38 -13.58 11.82
C CYS A 391 12.30 -12.83 11.05
N THR A 392 11.35 -13.55 10.47
CA THR A 392 10.13 -12.95 9.88
C THR A 392 9.06 -12.82 10.94
N VAL A 393 8.43 -11.64 11.04
CA VAL A 393 7.46 -11.32 12.10
C VAL A 393 6.24 -12.24 12.01
N GLY A 394 5.79 -12.61 10.81
CA GLY A 394 4.69 -13.57 10.62
C GLY A 394 4.92 -14.91 11.32
N ARG A 395 6.11 -15.51 11.16
CA ARG A 395 6.48 -16.75 11.85
C ARG A 395 6.53 -16.57 13.36
N LEU A 396 7.15 -15.48 13.83
CA LEU A 396 7.23 -15.17 15.26
C LEU A 396 5.82 -15.07 15.86
N SER A 397 4.95 -14.30 15.22
CA SER A 397 3.57 -14.08 15.61
C SER A 397 2.77 -15.37 15.70
N HIS A 398 2.91 -16.26 14.72
CA HIS A 398 2.21 -17.55 14.74
C HIS A 398 2.60 -18.40 15.94
N GLU A 399 3.91 -18.57 16.18
CA GLU A 399 4.41 -19.38 17.29
C GLU A 399 4.04 -18.83 18.69
N VAL A 400 3.71 -17.54 18.79
CA VAL A 400 3.29 -16.92 20.06
C VAL A 400 1.77 -16.87 20.21
N GLY A 401 0.99 -17.25 19.19
CA GLY A 401 -0.46 -17.40 19.27
C GLY A 401 -1.29 -16.61 18.24
N TRP A 402 -0.72 -16.16 17.13
CA TRP A 402 -1.47 -15.57 16.02
C TRP A 402 -2.08 -16.67 15.13
N LYS A 403 -3.42 -16.71 15.08
CA LYS A 403 -4.20 -17.78 14.45
C LYS A 403 -4.46 -17.60 12.96
N TYR A 404 -4.23 -16.41 12.40
CA TYR A 404 -4.66 -16.06 11.04
C TYR A 404 -3.57 -16.18 9.99
N GLN A 405 -2.44 -16.83 10.29
CA GLN A 405 -1.33 -16.98 9.33
C GLN A 405 -1.80 -17.62 8.02
N ASP A 406 -2.51 -18.76 8.10
CA ASP A 406 -2.94 -19.51 6.93
C ASP A 406 -4.02 -18.77 6.13
N VAL A 407 -4.91 -18.07 6.85
CA VAL A 407 -5.96 -17.24 6.23
C VAL A 407 -5.33 -16.11 5.41
N VAL A 408 -4.37 -15.38 5.99
CA VAL A 408 -3.65 -14.29 5.31
C VAL A 408 -2.83 -14.83 4.15
N ALA A 409 -2.15 -15.98 4.31
CA ALA A 409 -1.39 -16.62 3.23
C ALA A 409 -2.27 -16.94 2.02
N ARG A 410 -3.45 -17.55 2.24
CA ARG A 410 -4.43 -17.85 1.18
C ARG A 410 -4.94 -16.59 0.48
N LEU A 411 -5.24 -15.54 1.24
CA LEU A 411 -5.71 -14.26 0.68
C LEU A 411 -4.63 -13.55 -0.14
N GLU A 412 -3.38 -13.56 0.34
CA GLU A 412 -2.25 -13.00 -0.39
C GLU A 412 -1.92 -13.79 -1.66
N GLU A 413 -2.05 -15.13 -1.64
CA GLU A 413 -1.88 -15.94 -2.85
C GLU A 413 -2.92 -15.58 -3.91
N ARG A 414 -4.20 -15.49 -3.53
CA ARG A 414 -5.28 -15.03 -4.42
C ARG A 414 -4.98 -13.63 -4.97
N ARG A 415 -4.51 -12.70 -4.12
CA ARG A 415 -4.15 -11.34 -4.54
C ARG A 415 -2.99 -11.33 -5.52
N LYS A 416 -1.95 -12.14 -5.31
CA LYS A 416 -0.80 -12.26 -6.21
C LYS A 416 -1.20 -12.79 -7.58
N ALA A 417 -2.06 -13.82 -7.63
CA ALA A 417 -2.58 -14.35 -8.90
C ALA A 417 -3.31 -13.26 -9.71
N LYS A 418 -4.20 -12.48 -9.05
CA LYS A 418 -4.86 -11.32 -9.68
C LYS A 418 -3.87 -10.25 -10.14
N GLY A 419 -2.86 -9.98 -9.30
CA GLY A 419 -1.79 -9.03 -9.59
C GLY A 419 -0.97 -9.40 -10.82
N ALA A 420 -0.62 -10.68 -10.98
CA ALA A 420 0.09 -11.19 -12.15
C ALA A 420 -0.74 -11.04 -13.43
N ALA A 421 -2.01 -11.42 -13.40
CA ALA A 421 -2.92 -11.26 -14.55
C ALA A 421 -3.15 -9.78 -14.92
N TYR A 422 -3.16 -8.86 -13.94
CA TYR A 422 -3.18 -7.42 -14.20
C TYR A 422 -1.87 -6.93 -14.83
N TYR A 423 -0.72 -7.39 -14.32
CA TYR A 423 0.59 -6.96 -14.80
C TYR A 423 0.84 -7.40 -16.25
N GLU A 424 0.46 -8.62 -16.63
CA GLU A 424 0.57 -9.07 -18.02
C GLU A 424 -0.23 -8.17 -18.98
N ARG A 425 -1.47 -7.82 -18.63
CA ARG A 425 -2.27 -6.86 -19.40
C ARG A 425 -1.61 -5.49 -19.48
N LYS A 426 -1.06 -5.00 -18.35
CA LYS A 426 -0.35 -3.72 -18.29
C LYS A 426 0.92 -3.73 -19.15
N LYS A 427 1.67 -4.83 -19.18
CA LYS A 427 2.89 -4.99 -19.97
C LYS A 427 2.60 -4.94 -21.47
N VAL A 428 1.54 -5.62 -21.92
CA VAL A 428 1.08 -5.56 -23.32
C VAL A 428 0.67 -4.13 -23.69
N ALA A 429 -0.14 -3.47 -22.86
CA ALA A 429 -0.56 -2.09 -23.10
C ALA A 429 0.64 -1.11 -23.12
N ALA A 430 1.61 -1.29 -22.22
CA ALA A 430 2.82 -0.47 -22.19
C ALA A 430 3.68 -0.67 -23.45
N ARG A 431 3.79 -1.90 -23.96
CA ARG A 431 4.47 -2.19 -25.23
C ARG A 431 3.76 -1.52 -26.41
N GLN A 432 2.44 -1.65 -26.50
CA GLN A 432 1.64 -0.98 -27.54
C GLN A 432 1.81 0.54 -27.49
N LEU A 433 1.84 1.13 -26.29
CA LEU A 433 2.06 2.56 -26.11
C LEU A 433 3.48 2.98 -26.51
N SER A 434 4.49 2.17 -26.22
CA SER A 434 5.87 2.39 -26.67
C SER A 434 5.98 2.34 -28.20
N ASP A 435 5.38 1.32 -28.83
CA ASP A 435 5.38 1.16 -30.28
C ASP A 435 4.62 2.32 -30.96
N ALA A 436 3.48 2.73 -30.40
CA ALA A 436 2.73 3.90 -30.87
C ALA A 436 3.53 5.20 -30.73
N LYS A 437 4.28 5.40 -29.63
CA LYS A 437 5.17 6.57 -29.46
C LYS A 437 6.29 6.59 -30.48
N LYS A 438 6.91 5.45 -30.79
CA LYS A 438 7.98 5.34 -31.79
C LYS A 438 7.47 5.65 -33.20
N ASN A 439 6.25 5.22 -33.51
CA ASN A 439 5.64 5.42 -34.83
C ASN A 439 4.85 6.74 -34.94
N ALA A 440 4.78 7.54 -33.87
CA ALA A 440 4.03 8.79 -33.86
C ALA A 440 4.73 9.84 -34.74
N THR A 441 4.01 10.37 -35.72
CA THR A 441 4.47 11.51 -36.50
C THR A 441 4.33 12.79 -35.68
N VAL A 442 5.44 13.28 -35.11
CA VAL A 442 5.49 14.52 -34.33
C VAL A 442 5.96 15.68 -35.21
N LYS A 443 5.31 16.85 -35.10
CA LYS A 443 5.74 18.07 -35.81
C LYS A 443 7.18 18.41 -35.41
N ALA A 444 8.04 18.71 -36.39
CA ALA A 444 9.47 18.96 -36.17
C ALA A 444 9.77 20.05 -35.12
N GLY A 445 8.95 21.11 -35.07
CA GLY A 445 9.09 22.16 -34.06
C GLY A 445 8.85 21.65 -32.63
N THR A 446 7.88 20.76 -32.43
CA THR A 446 7.58 20.16 -31.13
C THR A 446 8.65 19.16 -30.72
N ALA A 447 9.17 18.37 -31.66
CA ALA A 447 10.29 17.46 -31.39
C ALA A 447 11.56 18.22 -30.97
N LYS A 448 11.87 19.34 -31.63
CA LYS A 448 13.02 20.19 -31.28
C LYS A 448 12.86 20.81 -29.88
N ALA A 449 11.63 21.23 -29.52
CA ALA A 449 11.34 21.74 -28.20
C ALA A 449 11.49 20.66 -27.11
N LEU A 450 10.96 19.45 -27.34
CA LEU A 450 11.09 18.33 -26.39
C LEU A 450 12.55 17.89 -26.20
N ALA A 451 13.32 17.82 -27.29
CA ALA A 451 14.74 17.50 -27.24
C ALA A 451 15.56 18.55 -26.45
N ALA A 452 15.20 19.83 -26.53
CA ALA A 452 15.83 20.89 -25.74
C ALA A 452 15.63 20.69 -24.22
N TYR A 453 14.58 19.97 -23.82
CA TYR A 453 14.30 19.59 -22.43
C TYR A 453 14.78 18.16 -22.08
N GLY A 454 15.41 17.45 -23.02
CA GLY A 454 15.95 16.10 -22.81
C GLY A 454 14.90 14.97 -22.84
N TYR A 455 13.74 15.19 -23.48
CA TYR A 455 12.69 14.19 -23.67
C TYR A 455 12.75 13.45 -25.00
#